data_AF-A0A086K6R9-F1
#
_entry.id   AF-A0A086K6R9-F1
#
_cell.length_a   1.000
_cell.length_b   1.000
_cell.length_c   1.000
_cell.angle_alpha   90.00
_cell.angle_beta   90.00
_cell.angle_gamma   90.00
#
_symmetry.space_group_name_H-M   'P 1'
#
loop_
_entity.id
_entity.type
_entity.pdbx_description
1 polymer ?
#
loop_
_entity_poly.entity_id
_entity_poly.type
_entity_poly.pdbx_seq_one_letter_code
_entity_poly.pdbx_strand_id
1 'polypeptide(L)'
;MSGPEEDVSGEAASFGRCNSSSGSSSSADAASASLPVAEDPCSFASPPFFSSLSSSSALMSSALSASLPPASGAASLEGFGTGGSVPASPSPHFWSRPNPSGTSPGPRAAHSCDVIGTKMFIFGGWNGKFALNDLFILDVQSLRWTRVEQDGCSPPEARNNHTTAAVGDRIFVHGGHDGTQWLADLHVLDTTPAHMGRHRGLSWSSPPVSGRRPSARACHSFTRVNEKLYMFGGYDGANCFQDIDILDLDTMAWIQPAVTGEKPQARNAHTMTVVDRKLVLFGGHSGNTHLTDLHVFDTATLTWTKPEISGSPPPGLRGHTANLIGHKIFLFGGYDGKRRTNEIYILDTKARAWVVVSNAACSAVCDNAPPSGRQRHSAALVSNRKLFVFGGFDGNKWLNDLHVLDASRFEEDALNDSAVRQLVENLRSLVNCPDFADVVLVVEGREIHAHKNILAANCAYFKQMFLGSMLESKQSKVVIPGWSYDAYIAMIEFLYTGKLNETRTDVVCEVMGLADHYTLFTLKSYSENVLTALVDTDTVCPLLKSAETYQARNLKRFCLDFVFRHADQIMNTPAFDELEAIPSLVMEIAKMSLLKSRKGGGGSGAGSDSGGVDNEQKRETSSSR
;
A
#
# COMPACT_ATOMS: atom_id res chain seq x y z
N MET A 1 -7.16 -34.87 -21.06
CA MET A 1 -5.93 -35.57 -20.64
C MET A 1 -4.91 -34.51 -20.31
N SER A 2 -4.77 -34.24 -19.02
CA SER A 2 -3.86 -33.28 -18.43
C SER A 2 -2.77 -34.06 -17.69
N GLY A 3 -1.51 -33.75 -18.00
CA GLY A 3 -0.33 -34.07 -17.20
C GLY A 3 0.46 -32.77 -16.98
N PRO A 4 1.15 -32.59 -15.84
CA PRO A 4 1.64 -31.28 -15.40
C PRO A 4 3.00 -30.95 -16.01
N GLU A 5 3.22 -29.69 -16.40
CA GLU A 5 4.55 -29.15 -16.64
C GLU A 5 5.03 -28.43 -15.37
N GLU A 6 6.20 -28.82 -14.90
CA GLU A 6 6.86 -28.29 -13.70
C GLU A 6 7.51 -26.92 -13.96
N ASP A 7 7.30 -26.04 -12.99
CA ASP A 7 7.93 -24.73 -12.81
C ASP A 7 9.47 -24.85 -12.70
N VAL A 8 10.20 -24.16 -13.58
CA VAL A 8 11.63 -23.85 -13.37
C VAL A 8 11.79 -22.33 -13.30
N SER A 9 11.62 -21.78 -12.10
CA SER A 9 12.06 -20.42 -11.78
C SER A 9 12.81 -20.41 -10.45
N GLY A 10 14.12 -20.57 -10.55
CA GLY A 10 15.05 -20.40 -9.45
C GLY A 10 16.45 -20.79 -9.89
N GLU A 11 17.35 -19.82 -10.00
CA GLU A 11 18.59 -19.79 -9.22
C GLU A 11 19.59 -18.77 -9.76
N ALA A 12 20.47 -18.37 -8.85
CA ALA A 12 21.64 -17.54 -9.03
C ALA A 12 22.33 -17.72 -10.38
N ALA A 13 22.90 -16.63 -10.88
CA ALA A 13 24.03 -16.71 -11.80
C ALA A 13 25.18 -17.45 -11.08
N SER A 14 25.17 -18.77 -11.12
CA SER A 14 26.35 -19.60 -10.90
C SER A 14 27.12 -19.62 -12.23
N PHE A 15 28.32 -19.05 -12.20
CA PHE A 15 29.28 -19.20 -13.29
C PHE A 15 29.94 -20.57 -13.19
N GLY A 16 29.99 -21.26 -14.33
CA GLY A 16 30.52 -22.60 -14.47
C GLY A 16 32.02 -22.70 -14.16
N ARG A 17 32.40 -23.85 -13.60
CA ARG A 17 33.78 -24.34 -13.51
C ARG A 17 34.31 -24.63 -14.91
N CYS A 18 35.47 -24.07 -15.24
CA CYS A 18 36.37 -24.63 -16.25
C CYS A 18 37.67 -25.07 -15.56
N ASN A 19 38.01 -26.34 -15.73
CA ASN A 19 39.29 -26.94 -15.37
C ASN A 19 40.44 -26.18 -16.04
N SER A 20 41.46 -25.81 -15.28
CA SER A 20 42.83 -25.78 -15.79
C SER A 20 43.79 -26.31 -14.74
N SER A 21 44.64 -27.20 -15.21
CA SER A 21 45.62 -28.00 -14.50
C SER A 21 46.84 -27.18 -14.08
N SER A 22 47.30 -27.45 -12.85
CA SER A 22 48.70 -27.49 -12.37
C SER A 22 49.72 -26.46 -12.89
N GLY A 23 50.26 -25.67 -11.94
CA GLY A 23 51.53 -24.97 -12.08
C GLY A 23 51.98 -24.39 -10.74
N SER A 24 52.88 -25.11 -10.06
CA SER A 24 53.49 -24.84 -8.75
C SER A 24 54.49 -23.67 -8.74
N SER A 25 54.57 -22.93 -7.63
CA SER A 25 55.80 -22.49 -6.92
C SER A 25 55.41 -21.50 -5.80
N SER A 26 55.54 -21.88 -4.52
CA SER A 26 56.56 -21.40 -3.55
C SER A 26 56.59 -19.88 -3.37
N SER A 27 56.65 -19.25 -2.21
CA SER A 27 56.87 -19.61 -0.81
C SER A 27 57.05 -18.24 -0.13
N ALA A 28 56.61 -18.08 1.13
CA ALA A 28 57.39 -17.44 2.20
C ALA A 28 56.47 -16.91 3.31
N ASP A 29 56.79 -17.41 4.48
CA ASP A 29 56.34 -17.04 5.82
C ASP A 29 56.51 -15.55 6.15
N ALA A 30 55.66 -15.05 7.06
CA ALA A 30 56.16 -14.39 8.26
C ALA A 30 55.03 -14.30 9.31
N ALA A 31 55.30 -14.94 10.44
CA ALA A 31 54.46 -15.01 11.63
C ALA A 31 54.79 -13.89 12.64
N SER A 32 53.88 -13.74 13.60
CA SER A 32 54.07 -13.16 14.95
C SER A 32 54.27 -11.63 15.04
N ALA A 33 53.79 -10.91 16.05
CA ALA A 33 53.62 -11.30 17.44
C ALA A 33 52.47 -10.54 18.13
N SER A 34 51.81 -11.27 19.01
CA SER A 34 50.98 -10.80 20.13
C SER A 34 51.87 -10.42 21.34
N LEU A 35 51.31 -9.64 22.28
CA LEU A 35 51.50 -9.60 23.76
C LEU A 35 51.02 -8.20 24.29
N PRO A 36 50.73 -7.98 25.60
CA PRO A 36 49.44 -8.32 26.23
C PRO A 36 48.83 -7.19 27.11
N VAL A 37 47.58 -7.41 27.53
CA VAL A 37 46.92 -7.13 28.84
C VAL A 37 47.30 -5.88 29.65
N ALA A 38 46.26 -5.09 29.97
CA ALA A 38 46.07 -4.51 31.30
C ALA A 38 44.56 -4.38 31.60
N GLU A 39 44.08 -5.16 32.57
CA GLU A 39 42.82 -4.92 33.28
C GLU A 39 43.05 -3.84 34.35
N ASP A 40 42.04 -3.02 34.63
CA ASP A 40 41.48 -2.95 35.99
C ASP A 40 40.17 -2.12 36.06
N PRO A 41 39.33 -2.36 37.08
CA PRO A 41 37.90 -2.11 37.08
C PRO A 41 37.52 -0.85 37.90
N CYS A 42 36.33 -0.30 37.67
CA CYS A 42 35.64 0.48 38.70
C CYS A 42 34.13 0.30 38.58
N SER A 43 33.63 -0.49 39.52
CA SER A 43 32.25 -0.62 39.94
C SER A 43 31.80 0.63 40.71
N PHE A 44 30.59 1.12 40.42
CA PHE A 44 29.78 1.81 41.41
C PHE A 44 28.34 1.30 41.32
N ALA A 45 27.86 0.81 42.46
CA ALA A 45 26.57 0.19 42.63
C ALA A 45 25.61 1.14 43.39
N SER A 46 24.41 1.32 42.80
CA SER A 46 23.07 1.33 43.44
C SER A 46 22.68 2.53 44.35
N PRO A 47 21.40 2.73 44.78
CA PRO A 47 20.21 1.85 44.68
C PRO A 47 18.86 2.63 44.43
N PRO A 48 17.64 2.21 44.87
CA PRO A 48 16.52 1.91 43.97
C PRO A 48 15.21 2.65 44.34
N PHE A 49 14.13 2.46 43.56
CA PHE A 49 12.76 2.63 44.09
C PHE A 49 11.81 1.56 43.53
N PHE A 50 11.18 0.85 44.48
CA PHE A 50 9.90 0.12 44.54
C PHE A 50 8.97 0.18 43.29
N SER A 51 8.16 -0.82 42.92
CA SER A 51 7.72 -2.08 43.53
C SER A 51 6.80 -2.83 42.56
N SER A 52 6.92 -4.17 42.52
CA SER A 52 5.86 -5.20 42.65
C SER A 52 4.53 -5.00 41.89
N LEU A 53 3.95 -5.93 41.12
CA LEU A 53 3.56 -7.31 41.47
C LEU A 53 3.06 -8.04 40.20
N SER A 54 3.39 -9.33 40.11
CA SER A 54 2.59 -10.51 39.65
C SER A 54 1.47 -10.31 38.60
N SER A 55 1.29 -11.16 37.59
CA SER A 55 1.16 -12.62 37.70
C SER A 55 1.15 -13.28 36.32
N SER A 56 1.55 -14.55 36.34
CA SER A 56 1.66 -15.57 35.30
C SER A 56 0.38 -15.91 34.51
N SER A 57 0.57 -16.33 33.25
CA SER A 57 0.17 -17.61 32.61
C SER A 57 -0.08 -17.37 31.10
N ALA A 58 0.72 -17.89 30.15
CA ALA A 58 0.69 -19.26 29.60
C ALA A 58 -0.73 -19.72 29.22
N LEU A 59 -1.06 -20.29 28.06
CA LEU A 59 -0.36 -20.84 26.89
C LEU A 59 -1.46 -21.23 25.87
N MET A 60 -1.03 -21.59 24.64
CA MET A 60 -1.76 -22.23 23.52
C MET A 60 -2.40 -21.26 22.51
N SER A 61 -1.79 -21.03 21.32
CA SER A 61 -1.66 -21.94 20.14
C SER A 61 -3.04 -22.38 19.64
N SER A 62 -3.47 -22.23 18.40
CA SER A 62 -2.81 -22.20 17.07
C SER A 62 -3.86 -21.63 16.08
N ALA A 63 -3.55 -20.73 15.14
CA ALA A 63 -2.97 -21.02 13.80
C ALA A 63 -3.78 -22.13 13.07
N LEU A 64 -4.37 -21.96 11.88
CA LEU A 64 -3.87 -21.44 10.60
C LEU A 64 -5.06 -21.39 9.61
N SER A 65 -5.22 -20.30 8.84
CA SER A 65 -4.89 -20.20 7.40
C SER A 65 -5.99 -20.69 6.46
N ALA A 66 -6.55 -19.79 5.63
CA ALA A 66 -6.18 -19.61 4.20
C ALA A 66 -6.90 -20.63 3.31
N SER A 67 -7.39 -20.38 2.10
CA SER A 67 -7.26 -19.31 1.10
C SER A 67 -8.24 -19.66 -0.04
N LEU A 68 -8.82 -18.63 -0.69
CA LEU A 68 -8.88 -18.34 -2.16
C LEU A 68 -8.62 -19.49 -3.17
N PRO A 69 -8.92 -19.36 -4.49
CA PRO A 69 -9.95 -18.65 -5.28
C PRO A 69 -10.45 -19.59 -6.44
N PRO A 70 -10.52 -19.26 -7.77
CA PRO A 70 -11.09 -18.13 -8.55
C PRO A 70 -12.07 -18.56 -9.69
N ALA A 71 -12.62 -17.56 -10.40
CA ALA A 71 -13.03 -17.53 -11.84
C ALA A 71 -14.17 -18.48 -12.30
N SER A 72 -15.02 -18.22 -13.31
CA SER A 72 -14.97 -17.41 -14.54
C SER A 72 -16.37 -17.37 -15.19
N GLY A 73 -16.71 -16.24 -15.86
CA GLY A 73 -17.53 -16.01 -17.08
C GLY A 73 -18.77 -16.89 -17.44
N ALA A 74 -19.73 -16.47 -18.25
CA ALA A 74 -20.10 -15.23 -18.93
C ALA A 74 -21.43 -15.55 -19.66
N ALA A 75 -22.40 -14.61 -19.72
CA ALA A 75 -23.30 -14.41 -20.87
C ALA A 75 -24.33 -13.29 -20.59
N SER A 76 -24.08 -12.17 -21.26
CA SER A 76 -24.96 -11.12 -21.80
C SER A 76 -26.49 -11.31 -21.72
N LEU A 77 -27.19 -10.25 -21.29
CA LEU A 77 -28.41 -9.74 -21.94
C LEU A 77 -28.49 -8.21 -21.74
N GLU A 78 -28.81 -7.53 -22.84
CA GLU A 78 -28.79 -6.08 -23.04
C GLU A 78 -29.98 -5.32 -22.43
N GLY A 79 -29.74 -4.05 -22.10
CA GLY A 79 -30.63 -2.93 -22.43
C GLY A 79 -31.82 -2.62 -21.51
N PHE A 80 -31.67 -1.63 -20.62
CA PHE A 80 -32.26 -0.28 -20.74
C PHE A 80 -31.90 0.56 -19.50
N GLY A 81 -31.31 1.73 -19.74
CA GLY A 81 -30.70 2.57 -18.72
C GLY A 81 -31.67 3.50 -18.00
N THR A 82 -31.32 3.83 -16.76
CA THR A 82 -31.52 5.16 -16.18
C THR A 82 -30.29 5.49 -15.32
N GLY A 83 -29.67 6.63 -15.62
CA GLY A 83 -28.42 7.07 -15.01
C GLY A 83 -28.63 7.55 -13.58
N GLY A 84 -28.06 6.81 -12.64
CA GLY A 84 -27.63 7.31 -11.34
C GLY A 84 -26.14 7.09 -11.27
N SER A 85 -25.34 8.12 -11.58
CA SER A 85 -23.91 8.09 -11.34
C SER A 85 -23.69 7.95 -9.84
N VAL A 86 -23.34 6.74 -9.40
CA VAL A 86 -22.57 6.57 -8.16
C VAL A 86 -21.40 7.54 -8.28
N PRO A 87 -21.18 8.47 -7.33
CA PRO A 87 -19.98 9.28 -7.37
C PRO A 87 -18.82 8.30 -7.33
N ALA A 88 -18.09 8.22 -8.45
CA ALA A 88 -16.83 7.50 -8.50
C ALA A 88 -16.01 8.00 -7.31
N SER A 89 -15.53 7.08 -6.48
CA SER A 89 -14.44 7.38 -5.55
C SER A 89 -13.39 8.19 -6.32
N PRO A 90 -12.95 9.35 -5.82
CA PRO A 90 -12.00 10.18 -6.55
C PRO A 90 -10.79 9.30 -6.85
N SER A 91 -10.54 9.06 -8.13
CA SER A 91 -9.36 8.31 -8.53
C SER A 91 -8.16 9.10 -8.04
N PRO A 92 -7.20 8.47 -7.36
CA PRO A 92 -6.10 9.21 -6.78
C PRO A 92 -5.24 9.85 -7.88
N HIS A 93 -5.48 11.14 -8.15
CA HIS A 93 -4.73 11.96 -9.10
C HIS A 93 -3.37 12.39 -8.53
N PHE A 94 -2.62 11.43 -7.98
CA PHE A 94 -1.31 11.68 -7.36
C PHE A 94 -0.17 11.58 -8.37
N TRP A 95 -0.34 10.77 -9.41
CA TRP A 95 0.67 10.56 -10.44
C TRP A 95 0.43 11.43 -11.66
N SER A 96 1.52 11.81 -12.30
CA SER A 96 1.54 12.39 -13.63
C SER A 96 2.75 11.87 -14.40
N ARG A 97 2.58 11.71 -15.72
CA ARG A 97 3.66 11.32 -16.62
C ARG A 97 4.08 12.50 -17.48
N PRO A 98 5.04 13.34 -17.04
CA PRO A 98 5.52 14.43 -17.86
C PRO A 98 6.13 13.89 -19.16
N ASN A 99 6.13 14.72 -20.20
CA ASN A 99 6.82 14.45 -21.47
C ASN A 99 7.97 15.46 -21.68
N PRO A 100 9.14 15.24 -21.07
CA PRO A 100 10.25 16.17 -21.20
C PRO A 100 10.80 16.20 -22.62
N SER A 101 11.24 17.39 -23.05
CA SER A 101 11.94 17.57 -24.32
C SER A 101 13.43 17.21 -24.22
N GLY A 102 14.13 17.16 -25.35
CA GLY A 102 15.59 16.96 -25.39
C GLY A 102 16.01 15.49 -25.42
N THR A 103 17.26 15.22 -25.03
CA THR A 103 17.89 13.89 -25.15
C THR A 103 17.79 13.12 -23.84
N SER A 104 16.78 12.28 -23.69
CA SER A 104 16.56 11.49 -22.48
C SER A 104 17.56 10.33 -22.33
N PRO A 105 17.80 9.85 -21.10
CA PRO A 105 18.57 8.63 -20.89
C PRO A 105 17.85 7.42 -21.49
N GLY A 106 18.62 6.49 -22.04
CA GLY A 106 18.10 5.18 -22.45
C GLY A 106 17.67 4.30 -21.25
N PRO A 107 16.99 3.16 -21.51
CA PRO A 107 16.53 2.22 -20.49
C PRO A 107 17.62 1.81 -19.49
N ARG A 108 17.34 1.97 -18.19
CA ARG A 108 18.32 1.69 -17.14
C ARG A 108 17.69 1.41 -15.78
N ALA A 109 18.35 0.56 -15.01
CA ALA A 109 18.12 0.36 -13.58
C ALA A 109 19.42 0.59 -12.81
N ALA A 110 19.37 0.68 -11.48
CA ALA A 110 20.53 0.76 -10.60
C ALA A 110 21.46 1.96 -10.89
N HIS A 111 20.90 3.03 -11.41
CA HIS A 111 21.55 4.32 -11.61
C HIS A 111 21.29 5.23 -10.40
N SER A 112 22.09 6.27 -10.23
CA SER A 112 21.82 7.29 -9.22
C SER A 112 20.95 8.42 -9.77
N CYS A 113 20.26 9.09 -8.86
CA CYS A 113 19.52 10.31 -9.15
C CYS A 113 19.67 11.31 -7.99
N ASP A 114 20.21 12.48 -8.30
CA ASP A 114 20.47 13.53 -7.32
C ASP A 114 19.89 14.86 -7.83
N VAL A 115 19.29 15.65 -6.93
CA VAL A 115 18.74 16.97 -7.26
C VAL A 115 19.56 18.05 -6.58
N ILE A 116 20.08 18.99 -7.36
CA ILE A 116 20.73 20.21 -6.87
C ILE A 116 20.09 21.40 -7.57
N GLY A 117 19.45 22.28 -6.79
CA GLY A 117 18.64 23.38 -7.32
C GLY A 117 17.52 22.85 -8.22
N THR A 118 17.51 23.27 -9.49
CA THR A 118 16.52 22.87 -10.50
C THR A 118 16.99 21.74 -11.41
N LYS A 119 18.14 21.14 -11.10
CA LYS A 119 18.80 20.16 -11.96
C LYS A 119 18.75 18.79 -11.28
N MET A 120 18.16 17.83 -11.97
CA MET A 120 18.13 16.42 -11.60
C MET A 120 19.18 15.68 -12.43
N PHE A 121 20.18 15.10 -11.79
CA PHE A 121 21.32 14.42 -12.41
C PHE A 121 21.08 12.92 -12.39
N ILE A 122 21.27 12.26 -13.54
CA ILE A 122 21.23 10.80 -13.67
C ILE A 122 22.61 10.33 -14.09
N PHE A 123 23.20 9.42 -13.31
CA PHE A 123 24.53 8.87 -13.60
C PHE A 123 24.54 7.34 -13.54
N GLY A 124 25.16 6.75 -14.56
CA GLY A 124 25.44 5.32 -14.64
C GLY A 124 24.21 4.42 -14.71
N GLY A 125 24.32 3.24 -14.10
CA GLY A 125 23.30 2.19 -14.09
C GLY A 125 23.58 1.03 -15.03
N TRP A 126 22.58 0.19 -15.24
CA TRP A 126 22.63 -1.02 -16.05
C TRP A 126 21.47 -1.04 -17.05
N ASN A 127 21.78 -1.22 -18.34
CA ASN A 127 20.80 -1.23 -19.43
C ASN A 127 20.29 -2.61 -19.83
N GLY A 128 20.71 -3.65 -19.11
CA GLY A 128 20.44 -5.05 -19.44
C GLY A 128 21.60 -5.80 -20.08
N LYS A 129 22.64 -5.08 -20.50
CA LYS A 129 23.82 -5.66 -21.17
C LYS A 129 25.13 -5.29 -20.51
N PHE A 130 25.31 -4.02 -20.15
CA PHE A 130 26.54 -3.51 -19.55
C PHE A 130 26.25 -2.35 -18.59
N ALA A 131 27.22 -2.07 -17.71
CA ALA A 131 27.18 -0.91 -16.84
C ALA A 131 27.40 0.37 -17.64
N LEU A 132 26.90 1.50 -17.15
CA LEU A 132 26.95 2.80 -17.83
C LEU A 132 27.78 3.80 -17.02
N ASN A 133 28.37 4.80 -17.69
CA ASN A 133 29.01 5.97 -17.08
C ASN A 133 28.55 7.29 -17.71
N ASP A 134 27.44 7.28 -18.44
CA ASP A 134 26.87 8.48 -19.03
C ASP A 134 26.19 9.35 -17.96
N LEU A 135 26.24 10.67 -18.16
CA LEU A 135 25.64 11.68 -17.29
C LEU A 135 24.56 12.44 -18.05
N PHE A 136 23.39 12.54 -17.43
CA PHE A 136 22.27 13.32 -17.95
C PHE A 136 21.77 14.31 -16.90
N ILE A 137 21.25 15.42 -17.39
CA ILE A 137 20.63 16.46 -16.56
C ILE A 137 19.21 16.69 -17.08
N LEU A 138 18.22 16.55 -16.20
CA LEU A 138 16.89 17.09 -16.41
C LEU A 138 16.79 18.44 -15.69
N ASP A 139 16.51 19.49 -16.44
CA ASP A 139 16.01 20.71 -15.85
C ASP A 139 14.53 20.51 -15.48
N VAL A 140 14.22 20.47 -14.19
CA VAL A 140 12.88 20.12 -13.69
C VAL A 140 11.85 21.24 -13.83
N GLN A 141 12.30 22.47 -14.13
CA GLN A 141 11.41 23.61 -14.38
C GLN A 141 10.97 23.65 -15.84
N SER A 142 11.92 23.54 -16.75
CA SER A 142 11.66 23.53 -18.20
C SER A 142 11.30 22.15 -18.76
N LEU A 143 11.45 21.10 -17.96
CA LEU A 143 11.31 19.69 -18.36
C LEU A 143 12.11 19.40 -19.65
N ARG A 144 13.41 19.70 -19.60
CA ARG A 144 14.33 19.45 -20.71
C ARG A 144 15.50 18.57 -20.28
N TRP A 145 15.64 17.43 -20.93
CA TRP A 145 16.80 16.56 -20.80
C TRP A 145 17.98 17.06 -21.63
N THR A 146 19.17 16.96 -21.06
CA THR A 146 20.43 17.20 -21.73
C THR A 146 21.40 16.07 -21.38
N ARG A 147 21.99 15.43 -22.39
CA ARG A 147 23.14 14.55 -22.20
C ARG A 147 24.38 15.41 -22.03
N VAL A 148 25.15 15.17 -20.96
CA VAL A 148 26.40 15.90 -20.71
C VAL A 148 27.51 15.23 -21.50
N GLU A 149 28.24 16.03 -22.28
CA GLU A 149 29.49 15.60 -22.91
C GLU A 149 30.59 15.61 -21.84
N GLN A 150 31.25 14.46 -21.65
CA GLN A 150 32.22 14.25 -20.57
C GLN A 150 33.67 14.18 -21.09
N ASP A 151 33.91 14.64 -22.31
CA ASP A 151 35.23 14.62 -22.94
C ASP A 151 36.23 15.47 -22.12
N GLY A 152 37.38 14.88 -21.80
CA GLY A 152 38.42 15.53 -20.99
C GLY A 152 38.09 15.71 -19.50
N CYS A 153 36.95 15.20 -19.02
CA CYS A 153 36.48 15.39 -17.64
C CYS A 153 36.78 14.20 -16.72
N SER A 154 37.49 13.17 -17.20
CA SER A 154 37.87 11.94 -16.48
C SER A 154 36.73 11.32 -15.64
N PRO A 155 35.58 10.99 -16.27
CA PRO A 155 34.45 10.42 -15.54
C PRO A 155 34.82 9.06 -14.91
N PRO A 156 34.14 8.68 -13.81
CA PRO A 156 34.32 7.36 -13.23
C PRO A 156 34.02 6.26 -14.26
N GLU A 157 34.62 5.09 -14.04
CA GLU A 157 34.30 3.90 -14.82
C GLU A 157 32.81 3.58 -14.76
N ALA A 158 32.33 2.90 -15.81
CA ALA A 158 30.96 2.42 -15.92
C ALA A 158 30.59 1.63 -14.67
N ARG A 159 29.43 1.93 -14.08
CA ARG A 159 29.02 1.33 -12.81
C ARG A 159 27.51 1.28 -12.65
N ASN A 160 27.07 0.27 -11.91
CA ASN A 160 25.69 0.13 -11.45
C ASN A 160 25.66 -0.19 -9.96
N ASN A 161 24.51 0.07 -9.32
CA ASN A 161 24.31 -0.12 -7.88
C ASN A 161 25.34 0.63 -7.02
N HIS A 162 25.99 1.66 -7.57
CA HIS A 162 26.71 2.66 -6.79
C HIS A 162 25.70 3.51 -6.02
N THR A 163 26.18 4.26 -5.04
CA THR A 163 25.34 5.25 -4.35
C THR A 163 25.95 6.62 -4.40
N THR A 164 25.08 7.61 -4.25
CA THR A 164 25.44 9.01 -4.31
C THR A 164 24.89 9.79 -3.13
N ALA A 165 25.55 10.91 -2.83
CA ALA A 165 25.08 11.90 -1.89
C ALA A 165 25.39 13.31 -2.41
N ALA A 166 24.37 14.16 -2.46
CA ALA A 166 24.52 15.58 -2.79
C ALA A 166 25.00 16.39 -1.56
N VAL A 167 26.09 17.14 -1.74
CA VAL A 167 26.69 18.02 -0.73
C VAL A 167 26.96 19.39 -1.36
N GLY A 168 26.08 20.35 -1.11
CA GLY A 168 26.14 21.66 -1.79
C GLY A 168 26.00 21.47 -3.31
N ASP A 169 26.95 22.03 -4.07
CA ASP A 169 27.02 21.92 -5.54
C ASP A 169 27.88 20.74 -6.01
N ARG A 170 27.97 19.68 -5.19
CA ARG A 170 28.78 18.48 -5.49
C ARG A 170 27.98 17.21 -5.28
N ILE A 171 28.23 16.21 -6.12
CA ILE A 171 27.69 14.86 -5.97
C ILE A 171 28.85 13.91 -5.70
N PHE A 172 28.84 13.28 -4.53
CA PHE A 172 29.78 12.23 -4.17
C PHE A 172 29.24 10.90 -4.70
N VAL A 173 30.09 10.07 -5.29
CA VAL A 173 29.77 8.76 -5.85
C VAL A 173 30.69 7.73 -5.21
N HIS A 174 30.13 6.67 -4.63
CA HIS A 174 30.91 5.61 -3.99
C HIS A 174 30.53 4.22 -4.50
N GLY A 175 31.56 3.42 -4.77
CA GLY A 175 31.48 2.00 -5.07
C GLY A 175 30.61 1.64 -6.28
N GLY A 176 29.91 0.51 -6.18
CA GLY A 176 29.12 -0.08 -7.26
C GLY A 176 29.82 -1.27 -7.90
N HIS A 177 29.36 -1.66 -9.10
CA HIS A 177 29.91 -2.76 -9.87
C HIS A 177 30.01 -2.38 -11.35
N ASP A 178 31.18 -2.62 -11.97
CA ASP A 178 31.46 -2.20 -13.35
C ASP A 178 31.02 -3.20 -14.43
N GLY A 179 30.61 -4.39 -14.00
CA GLY A 179 30.26 -5.51 -14.88
C GLY A 179 31.23 -6.69 -14.73
N THR A 180 32.40 -6.45 -14.12
CA THR A 180 33.44 -7.44 -13.84
C THR A 180 33.78 -7.52 -12.35
N GLN A 181 33.93 -6.38 -11.67
CA GLN A 181 34.36 -6.28 -10.28
C GLN A 181 33.53 -5.29 -9.46
N TRP A 182 33.53 -5.50 -8.15
CA TRP A 182 33.02 -4.53 -7.18
C TRP A 182 34.03 -3.41 -6.98
N LEU A 183 33.52 -2.20 -6.76
CA LEU A 183 34.31 -0.99 -6.64
C LEU A 183 34.26 -0.44 -5.20
N ALA A 184 35.34 0.22 -4.78
CA ALA A 184 35.50 0.89 -3.48
C ALA A 184 35.95 2.36 -3.61
N ASP A 185 35.93 2.88 -4.83
CA ASP A 185 36.44 4.21 -5.16
C ASP A 185 35.43 5.30 -4.78
N LEU A 186 35.96 6.49 -4.51
CA LEU A 186 35.20 7.70 -4.22
C LEU A 186 35.48 8.73 -5.33
N HIS A 187 34.41 9.20 -5.95
CA HIS A 187 34.45 10.27 -6.96
C HIS A 187 33.55 11.42 -6.55
N VAL A 188 33.90 12.61 -7.02
CA VAL A 188 33.13 13.83 -6.79
C VAL A 188 32.90 14.53 -8.12
N LEU A 189 31.63 14.76 -8.45
CA LEU A 189 31.19 15.60 -9.55
C LEU A 189 30.96 17.02 -9.04
N ASP A 190 31.66 18.00 -9.60
CA ASP A 190 31.36 19.43 -9.41
C ASP A 190 30.25 19.86 -10.37
N THR A 191 29.10 20.25 -9.83
CA THR A 191 27.91 20.67 -10.60
C THR A 191 27.76 22.18 -10.71
N THR A 192 28.69 22.97 -10.16
CA THR A 192 28.66 24.44 -10.18
C THR A 192 28.34 25.03 -11.57
N PRO A 193 28.95 24.55 -12.67
CA PRO A 193 28.65 25.07 -14.01
C PRO A 193 27.18 24.88 -14.44
N ALA A 194 26.54 23.78 -14.02
CA ALA A 194 25.15 23.46 -14.36
C ALA A 194 24.15 24.46 -13.77
N HIS A 195 24.46 25.04 -12.60
CA HIS A 195 23.65 26.09 -11.99
C HIS A 195 23.71 27.41 -12.76
N MET A 196 24.81 27.67 -13.47
CA MET A 196 24.96 28.81 -14.36
C MET A 196 24.38 28.56 -15.78
N GLY A 197 23.59 27.49 -15.95
CA GLY A 197 23.02 27.11 -17.24
C GLY A 197 24.03 26.48 -18.21
N ARG A 198 25.25 26.14 -17.74
CA ARG A 198 26.27 25.51 -18.58
C ARG A 198 26.24 24.01 -18.40
N HIS A 199 25.98 23.29 -19.50
CA HIS A 199 26.02 21.83 -19.53
C HIS A 199 27.39 21.27 -19.96
N ARG A 200 28.38 22.15 -20.16
CA ARG A 200 29.80 21.82 -20.42
C ARG A 200 30.65 22.33 -19.26
N GLY A 201 31.77 21.65 -19.01
CA GLY A 201 32.74 22.05 -18.00
C GLY A 201 32.44 21.54 -16.58
N LEU A 202 31.48 20.62 -16.42
CA LEU A 202 31.38 19.82 -15.20
C LEU A 202 32.67 19.01 -15.06
N SER A 203 33.19 18.85 -13.84
CA SER A 203 34.46 18.17 -13.62
C SER A 203 34.31 17.06 -12.61
N TRP A 204 34.97 15.94 -12.89
CA TRP A 204 35.11 14.84 -11.96
C TRP A 204 36.46 14.91 -11.26
N SER A 205 36.50 14.48 -10.02
CA SER A 205 37.73 14.34 -9.24
C SER A 205 37.65 13.13 -8.31
N SER A 206 38.79 12.53 -8.02
CA SER A 206 38.94 11.53 -6.97
C SER A 206 39.70 12.19 -5.81
N PRO A 207 38.99 12.75 -4.80
CA PRO A 207 39.66 13.49 -3.74
C PRO A 207 40.57 12.56 -2.93
N PRO A 208 41.72 13.06 -2.44
CA PRO A 208 42.54 12.30 -1.52
C PRO A 208 41.74 12.05 -0.24
N VAL A 209 41.66 10.78 0.17
CA VAL A 209 41.01 10.37 1.42
C VAL A 209 41.98 9.65 2.33
N SER A 210 41.82 9.87 3.63
CA SER A 210 42.59 9.25 4.69
C SER A 210 41.73 8.29 5.54
N GLY A 211 42.35 7.59 6.49
CA GLY A 211 41.68 6.56 7.29
C GLY A 211 41.52 5.22 6.55
N ARG A 212 40.90 4.25 7.24
CA ARG A 212 40.63 2.94 6.65
C ARG A 212 39.40 3.06 5.75
N ARG A 213 39.58 2.76 4.46
CA ARG A 213 38.50 2.82 3.47
C ARG A 213 37.56 1.62 3.60
N PRO A 214 36.27 1.79 3.26
CA PRO A 214 35.37 0.67 3.13
C PRO A 214 35.83 -0.33 2.05
N SER A 215 35.40 -1.58 2.19
CA SER A 215 35.65 -2.60 1.16
C SER A 215 34.79 -2.38 -0.08
N ALA A 216 35.25 -2.93 -1.22
CA ALA A 216 34.52 -2.90 -2.48
C ALA A 216 33.13 -3.52 -2.34
N ARG A 217 32.08 -2.78 -2.73
CA ARG A 217 30.70 -3.22 -2.57
C ARG A 217 29.72 -2.40 -3.41
N ALA A 218 28.57 -3.01 -3.66
CA ALA A 218 27.43 -2.40 -4.33
C ALA A 218 26.18 -2.44 -3.46
N CYS A 219 25.13 -1.71 -3.83
CA CYS A 219 23.81 -1.74 -3.17
C CYS A 219 23.86 -1.34 -1.67
N HIS A 220 24.87 -0.59 -1.24
CA HIS A 220 24.92 0.00 0.09
C HIS A 220 24.03 1.25 0.14
N SER A 221 23.90 1.91 1.28
CA SER A 221 23.41 3.28 1.36
C SER A 221 24.56 4.24 1.62
N PHE A 222 24.47 5.46 1.11
CA PHE A 222 25.43 6.53 1.36
C PHE A 222 24.68 7.84 1.59
N THR A 223 24.46 8.19 2.85
CA THR A 223 23.46 9.17 3.26
C THR A 223 24.11 10.33 4.01
N ARG A 224 23.84 11.57 3.58
CA ARG A 224 24.36 12.78 4.23
C ARG A 224 23.59 13.11 5.50
N VAL A 225 24.30 13.35 6.60
CA VAL A 225 23.77 14.03 7.79
C VAL A 225 24.78 15.11 8.19
N ASN A 226 24.39 16.38 8.05
CA ASN A 226 25.28 17.53 8.23
C ASN A 226 26.57 17.40 7.38
N GLU A 227 27.74 17.59 7.98
CA GLU A 227 29.06 17.51 7.33
C GLU A 227 29.67 16.09 7.35
N LYS A 228 28.82 15.06 7.33
CA LYS A 228 29.24 13.65 7.31
C LYS A 228 28.39 12.84 6.34
N LEU A 229 29.02 11.89 5.66
CA LEU A 229 28.34 10.88 4.84
C LEU A 229 28.42 9.52 5.53
N TYR A 230 27.27 8.93 5.81
CA TYR A 230 27.14 7.64 6.48
C TYR A 230 26.91 6.55 5.45
N MET A 231 27.82 5.58 5.41
CA MET A 231 27.71 4.39 4.60
C MET A 231 27.22 3.21 5.44
N PHE A 232 26.28 2.42 4.93
CA PHE A 232 25.81 1.21 5.59
C PHE A 232 25.53 0.08 4.61
N GLY A 233 25.93 -1.12 4.98
CA GLY A 233 25.58 -2.35 4.30
C GLY A 233 26.20 -2.49 2.91
N GLY A 234 25.47 -3.18 2.03
CA GLY A 234 25.91 -3.50 0.67
C GLY A 234 26.26 -4.97 0.48
N TYR A 235 26.79 -5.29 -0.69
CA TYR A 235 27.15 -6.65 -1.10
C TYR A 235 28.39 -6.65 -2.01
N ASP A 236 29.30 -7.60 -1.80
CA ASP A 236 30.57 -7.75 -2.54
C ASP A 236 30.60 -8.96 -3.47
N GLY A 237 29.45 -9.63 -3.69
CA GLY A 237 29.40 -10.86 -4.48
C GLY A 237 29.36 -12.14 -3.66
N ALA A 238 29.78 -12.09 -2.40
CA ALA A 238 29.76 -13.22 -1.48
C ALA A 238 28.97 -12.91 -0.20
N ASN A 239 29.19 -11.74 0.39
CA ASN A 239 28.70 -11.37 1.71
C ASN A 239 27.92 -10.06 1.68
N CYS A 240 26.83 -10.02 2.44
CA CYS A 240 26.20 -8.75 2.80
C CYS A 240 26.93 -8.13 3.99
N PHE A 241 26.87 -6.80 4.12
CA PHE A 241 27.51 -6.07 5.21
C PHE A 241 26.49 -5.43 6.17
N GLN A 242 26.93 -5.13 7.39
CA GLN A 242 26.18 -4.42 8.45
C GLN A 242 27.03 -3.36 9.19
N ASP A 243 28.21 -3.04 8.66
CA ASP A 243 29.09 -2.00 9.17
C ASP A 243 28.53 -0.60 8.87
N ILE A 244 28.90 0.35 9.73
CA ILE A 244 28.75 1.78 9.50
C ILE A 244 30.14 2.35 9.26
N ASP A 245 30.34 2.97 8.11
CA ASP A 245 31.51 3.78 7.81
C ASP A 245 31.08 5.23 7.64
N ILE A 246 31.87 6.18 8.14
CA ILE A 246 31.55 7.60 8.06
C ILE A 246 32.67 8.31 7.30
N LEU A 247 32.33 9.01 6.21
CA LEU A 247 33.23 9.98 5.60
C LEU A 247 32.99 11.35 6.24
N ASP A 248 33.99 11.85 6.94
CA ASP A 248 34.02 13.23 7.43
C ASP A 248 34.31 14.19 6.25
N LEU A 249 33.41 15.14 6.00
CA LEU A 249 33.53 16.04 4.85
C LEU A 249 34.51 17.20 5.09
N ASP A 250 34.84 17.51 6.34
CA ASP A 250 35.83 18.55 6.67
C ASP A 250 37.25 18.02 6.48
N THR A 251 37.51 16.79 6.95
CA THR A 251 38.86 16.19 6.91
C THR A 251 39.07 15.22 5.77
N MET A 252 38.00 14.84 5.04
CA MET A 252 38.02 13.79 4.02
C MET A 252 38.59 12.45 4.55
N ALA A 253 38.29 12.14 5.81
CA ALA A 253 38.76 10.93 6.49
C ALA A 253 37.61 9.94 6.67
N TRP A 254 37.88 8.66 6.40
CA TRP A 254 36.99 7.57 6.75
C TRP A 254 37.15 7.19 8.22
N ILE A 255 36.02 7.03 8.91
CA ILE A 255 35.91 6.71 10.32
C ILE A 255 35.07 5.45 10.48
N GLN A 256 35.59 4.47 11.23
CA GLN A 256 34.87 3.28 11.66
C GLN A 256 34.40 3.46 13.12
N PRO A 257 33.21 4.03 13.37
CA PRO A 257 32.72 4.24 14.71
C PRO A 257 32.46 2.92 15.45
N ALA A 258 32.69 2.91 16.75
CA ALA A 258 32.11 1.90 17.63
C ALA A 258 30.60 2.16 17.77
N VAL A 259 29.78 1.29 17.18
CA VAL A 259 28.32 1.38 17.23
C VAL A 259 27.73 0.40 18.23
N THR A 260 26.68 0.81 18.95
CA THR A 260 25.99 0.04 20.00
C THR A 260 24.50 -0.15 19.68
N GLY A 261 23.76 -0.85 20.55
CA GLY A 261 22.31 -1.06 20.41
C GLY A 261 21.93 -2.23 19.51
N GLU A 262 20.67 -2.23 19.06
CA GLU A 262 20.06 -3.32 18.28
C GLU A 262 20.46 -3.24 16.81
N LYS A 263 21.65 -3.77 16.50
CA LYS A 263 22.22 -3.70 15.15
C LYS A 263 21.33 -4.46 14.15
N PRO A 264 20.98 -3.83 13.02
CA PRO A 264 20.31 -4.53 11.92
C PRO A 264 21.20 -5.65 11.37
N GLN A 265 20.56 -6.73 10.89
CA GLN A 265 21.25 -7.77 10.13
C GLN A 265 21.93 -7.20 8.87
N ALA A 266 23.05 -7.80 8.46
CA ALA A 266 23.71 -7.52 7.20
C ALA A 266 22.76 -7.61 6.00
N ARG A 267 22.83 -6.62 5.10
CA ARG A 267 21.87 -6.46 4.02
C ARG A 267 22.38 -5.61 2.85
N ASN A 268 21.71 -5.74 1.71
CA ASN A 268 21.89 -4.91 0.54
C ASN A 268 20.55 -4.41 -0.02
N ALA A 269 20.61 -3.38 -0.87
CA ALA A 269 19.45 -2.84 -1.60
C ALA A 269 18.29 -2.43 -0.67
N HIS A 270 18.63 -2.04 0.56
CA HIS A 270 17.78 -1.35 1.52
C HIS A 270 17.70 0.14 1.18
N THR A 271 16.88 0.87 1.93
CA THR A 271 16.89 2.33 1.94
C THR A 271 17.28 2.88 3.31
N MET A 272 17.96 4.01 3.33
CA MET A 272 18.35 4.72 4.55
C MET A 272 17.99 6.20 4.41
N THR A 273 16.90 6.61 5.06
CA THR A 273 16.34 7.96 4.93
C THR A 273 16.68 8.80 6.17
N VAL A 274 17.11 10.05 5.96
CA VAL A 274 17.36 10.99 7.06
C VAL A 274 16.03 11.51 7.60
N VAL A 275 15.85 11.44 8.92
CA VAL A 275 14.78 12.14 9.65
C VAL A 275 15.43 12.90 10.79
N ASP A 276 15.38 14.24 10.72
CA ASP A 276 16.14 15.15 11.58
C ASP A 276 17.65 14.87 11.52
N ARG A 277 18.20 14.20 12.55
CA ARG A 277 19.59 13.75 12.63
C ARG A 277 19.72 12.23 12.78
N LYS A 278 18.65 11.49 12.50
CA LYS A 278 18.63 10.03 12.59
C LYS A 278 18.52 9.42 11.21
N LEU A 279 19.06 8.23 11.06
CA LEU A 279 18.96 7.45 9.83
C LEU A 279 17.95 6.34 10.04
N VAL A 280 16.86 6.38 9.27
CA VAL A 280 15.81 5.37 9.27
C VAL A 280 16.12 4.35 8.17
N LEU A 281 16.45 3.14 8.58
CA LEU A 281 16.73 1.99 7.73
C LEU A 281 15.46 1.18 7.52
N PHE A 282 15.12 0.85 6.28
CA PHE A 282 14.04 -0.09 5.98
C PHE A 282 14.43 -1.13 4.93
N GLY A 283 14.04 -2.37 5.21
CA GLY A 283 14.05 -3.48 4.28
C GLY A 283 15.43 -3.86 3.75
N GLY A 284 15.48 -4.22 2.47
CA GLY A 284 16.65 -4.79 1.80
C GLY A 284 16.64 -6.32 1.75
N HIS A 285 17.78 -6.91 1.40
CA HIS A 285 17.96 -8.35 1.28
C HIS A 285 19.21 -8.80 2.05
N SER A 286 19.08 -9.81 2.90
CA SER A 286 20.18 -10.32 3.75
C SER A 286 21.17 -11.23 3.02
N GLY A 287 20.86 -11.61 1.79
CA GLY A 287 21.50 -12.70 1.05
C GLY A 287 20.56 -13.90 0.92
N ASN A 288 19.70 -14.11 1.92
CA ASN A 288 18.74 -15.22 1.96
C ASN A 288 17.28 -14.76 1.97
N THR A 289 17.00 -13.62 2.61
CA THR A 289 15.64 -13.17 2.89
C THR A 289 15.44 -11.71 2.54
N HIS A 290 14.23 -11.38 2.05
CA HIS A 290 13.76 -10.01 1.94
C HIS A 290 13.33 -9.53 3.32
N LEU A 291 13.92 -8.43 3.79
CA LEU A 291 13.76 -7.96 5.15
C LEU A 291 12.58 -6.98 5.25
N THR A 292 11.82 -7.06 6.33
CA THR A 292 10.64 -6.21 6.65
C THR A 292 10.90 -5.27 7.82
N ASP A 293 12.08 -5.34 8.42
CA ASP A 293 12.41 -4.64 9.64
C ASP A 293 12.72 -3.15 9.38
N LEU A 294 12.43 -2.36 10.40
CA LEU A 294 12.77 -0.95 10.47
C LEU A 294 13.72 -0.74 11.65
N HIS A 295 14.83 -0.05 11.39
CA HIS A 295 15.79 0.34 12.42
C HIS A 295 16.08 1.83 12.32
N VAL A 296 16.45 2.43 13.45
CA VAL A 296 16.85 3.84 13.53
C VAL A 296 18.23 3.93 14.13
N PHE A 297 19.16 4.53 13.38
CA PHE A 297 20.48 4.88 13.87
C PHE A 297 20.50 6.34 14.31
N ASP A 298 20.79 6.56 15.58
CA ASP A 298 21.00 7.89 16.12
C ASP A 298 22.44 8.33 15.84
N THR A 299 22.63 9.36 15.01
CA THR A 299 23.97 9.81 14.62
C THR A 299 24.72 10.54 15.73
N ALA A 300 24.02 11.02 16.77
CA ALA A 300 24.64 11.69 17.91
C ALA A 300 25.19 10.68 18.92
N THR A 301 24.47 9.59 19.17
CA THR A 301 24.88 8.56 20.13
C THR A 301 25.53 7.33 19.49
N LEU A 302 25.52 7.24 18.15
CA LEU A 302 26.01 6.10 17.36
C LEU A 302 25.37 4.78 17.77
N THR A 303 24.07 4.83 18.09
CA THR A 303 23.30 3.71 18.63
C THR A 303 22.17 3.32 17.68
N TRP A 304 22.00 2.02 17.48
CA TRP A 304 20.84 1.47 16.77
C TRP A 304 19.68 1.18 17.73
N THR A 305 18.48 1.45 17.27
CA THR A 305 17.23 1.11 17.95
C THR A 305 16.24 0.49 16.97
N LYS A 306 15.37 -0.38 17.46
CA LYS A 306 14.25 -0.93 16.69
C LYS A 306 12.94 -0.33 17.22
N PRO A 307 12.38 0.68 16.56
CA PRO A 307 11.17 1.33 17.05
C PRO A 307 9.94 0.43 16.86
N GLU A 308 9.01 0.50 17.80
CA GLU A 308 7.65 -0.02 17.62
C GLU A 308 6.86 0.90 16.70
N ILE A 309 6.37 0.34 15.60
CA ILE A 309 5.60 1.03 14.55
C ILE A 309 4.32 0.23 14.30
N SER A 310 3.19 0.90 14.26
CA SER A 310 1.88 0.29 14.00
C SER A 310 1.47 0.39 12.52
N GLY A 311 0.26 -0.06 12.18
CA GLY A 311 -0.32 0.06 10.84
C GLY A 311 0.07 -1.08 9.90
N SER A 312 0.06 -0.79 8.60
CA SER A 312 0.24 -1.79 7.52
C SER A 312 1.61 -1.64 6.86
N PRO A 313 2.66 -2.29 7.39
CA PRO A 313 4.01 -2.16 6.83
C PRO A 313 4.10 -2.76 5.43
N PRO A 314 5.09 -2.33 4.62
CA PRO A 314 5.40 -2.99 3.36
C PRO A 314 5.78 -4.46 3.58
N PRO A 315 5.62 -5.31 2.55
CA PRO A 315 6.30 -6.60 2.53
C PRO A 315 7.82 -6.38 2.56
N GLY A 316 8.60 -7.44 2.69
CA GLY A 316 10.05 -7.30 2.67
C GLY A 316 10.48 -6.83 1.28
N LEU A 317 11.03 -5.62 1.14
CA LEU A 317 11.30 -5.02 -0.17
C LEU A 317 12.79 -4.77 -0.36
N ARG A 318 13.31 -5.13 -1.53
CA ARG A 318 14.64 -4.70 -1.99
C ARG A 318 14.57 -3.85 -3.26
N GLY A 319 15.50 -2.91 -3.41
CA GLY A 319 15.58 -2.02 -4.57
C GLY A 319 14.36 -1.11 -4.70
N HIS A 320 13.70 -0.77 -3.59
CA HIS A 320 12.70 0.28 -3.51
C HIS A 320 13.39 1.63 -3.31
N THR A 321 12.66 2.73 -3.47
CA THR A 321 13.12 4.07 -3.07
C THR A 321 12.39 4.52 -1.82
N ALA A 322 13.00 5.40 -1.02
CA ALA A 322 12.39 5.97 0.18
C ALA A 322 12.77 7.46 0.28
N ASN A 323 11.76 8.35 0.32
CA ASN A 323 11.96 9.79 0.31
C ASN A 323 11.17 10.44 1.45
N LEU A 324 11.83 11.27 2.27
CA LEU A 324 11.17 12.03 3.32
C LEU A 324 10.49 13.28 2.74
N ILE A 325 9.21 13.46 3.04
CA ILE A 325 8.44 14.67 2.73
C ILE A 325 7.73 15.10 4.01
N GLY A 326 8.08 16.28 4.52
CA GLY A 326 7.64 16.72 5.84
C GLY A 326 8.07 15.72 6.93
N HIS A 327 7.11 15.00 7.50
CA HIS A 327 7.31 13.98 8.54
C HIS A 327 6.89 12.58 8.06
N LYS A 328 6.78 12.37 6.76
CA LYS A 328 6.33 11.11 6.15
C LYS A 328 7.39 10.58 5.21
N ILE A 329 7.78 9.32 5.36
CA ILE A 329 8.69 8.64 4.44
C ILE A 329 7.86 7.88 3.41
N PHE A 330 7.98 8.28 2.15
CA PHE A 330 7.30 7.65 1.02
C PHE A 330 8.19 6.58 0.40
N LEU A 331 7.75 5.33 0.49
CA LEU A 331 8.35 4.17 -0.15
C LEU A 331 7.59 3.85 -1.42
N PHE A 332 8.34 3.67 -2.51
CA PHE A 332 7.76 3.29 -3.79
C PHE A 332 8.58 2.18 -4.47
N GLY A 333 7.86 1.26 -5.10
CA GLY A 333 8.43 0.14 -5.84
C GLY A 333 9.14 -0.89 -4.95
N GLY A 334 10.07 -1.61 -5.56
CA GLY A 334 10.81 -2.72 -4.95
C GLY A 334 10.27 -4.09 -5.34
N TYR A 335 11.02 -5.12 -4.95
CA TYR A 335 10.71 -6.53 -5.17
C TYR A 335 10.70 -7.29 -3.85
N ASP A 336 9.71 -8.16 -3.69
CA ASP A 336 9.47 -8.92 -2.45
C ASP A 336 9.84 -10.41 -2.52
N GLY A 337 10.50 -10.82 -3.60
CA GLY A 337 10.78 -12.23 -3.88
C GLY A 337 9.72 -12.90 -4.76
N LYS A 338 8.57 -12.26 -4.99
CA LYS A 338 7.49 -12.76 -5.86
C LYS A 338 7.12 -11.76 -6.94
N ARG A 339 6.82 -10.52 -6.57
CA ARG A 339 6.35 -9.46 -7.46
C ARG A 339 7.12 -8.16 -7.23
N ARG A 340 7.13 -7.34 -8.28
CA ARG A 340 7.50 -5.93 -8.14
C ARG A 340 6.25 -5.14 -7.82
N THR A 341 6.30 -4.39 -6.74
CA THR A 341 5.16 -3.59 -6.32
C THR A 341 5.15 -2.24 -7.05
N ASN A 342 3.97 -1.70 -7.29
CA ASN A 342 3.74 -0.30 -7.61
C ASN A 342 2.95 0.40 -6.50
N GLU A 343 2.80 -0.21 -5.33
CA GLU A 343 2.11 0.42 -4.22
C GLU A 343 2.97 1.51 -3.58
N ILE A 344 2.30 2.50 -2.97
CA ILE A 344 2.95 3.53 -2.17
C ILE A 344 2.75 3.15 -0.70
N TYR A 345 3.86 3.04 0.02
CA TYR A 345 3.82 2.88 1.47
C TYR A 345 4.34 4.15 2.13
N ILE A 346 3.65 4.62 3.15
CA ILE A 346 3.95 5.87 3.83
C ILE A 346 4.19 5.55 5.30
N LEU A 347 5.40 5.79 5.79
CA LEU A 347 5.67 5.80 7.22
C LEU A 347 5.48 7.21 7.76
N ASP A 348 4.46 7.41 8.58
CA ASP A 348 4.31 8.64 9.35
C ASP A 348 5.22 8.58 10.58
N THR A 349 6.26 9.41 10.61
CA THR A 349 7.27 9.37 11.67
C THR A 349 6.78 9.99 12.98
N LYS A 350 5.72 10.82 12.95
CA LYS A 350 5.10 11.40 14.14
C LYS A 350 4.06 10.45 14.73
N ALA A 351 3.16 9.93 13.89
CA ALA A 351 2.15 8.96 14.31
C ALA A 351 2.75 7.57 14.57
N ARG A 352 3.98 7.31 14.10
CA ARG A 352 4.67 6.03 14.20
C ARG A 352 3.84 4.88 13.64
N ALA A 353 3.28 5.12 12.46
CA ALA A 353 2.37 4.20 11.80
C ALA A 353 2.62 4.15 10.29
N TRP A 354 2.48 2.95 9.73
CA TRP A 354 2.46 2.73 8.29
C TRP A 354 1.06 2.89 7.73
N VAL A 355 0.98 3.57 6.58
CA VAL A 355 -0.21 3.67 5.74
C VAL A 355 0.15 3.14 4.35
N VAL A 356 -0.68 2.25 3.81
CA VAL A 356 -0.57 1.81 2.42
C VAL A 356 -1.61 2.54 1.59
N VAL A 357 -1.19 3.12 0.47
CA VAL A 357 -2.10 3.71 -0.51
C VAL A 357 -2.12 2.82 -1.73
N SER A 358 -3.27 2.20 -1.99
CA SER A 358 -3.41 1.32 -3.15
C SER A 358 -3.59 2.12 -4.43
N ASN A 359 -2.74 1.83 -5.41
CA ASN A 359 -2.82 2.40 -6.76
C ASN A 359 -3.88 1.70 -7.65
N ALA A 360 -4.60 0.69 -7.13
CA ALA A 360 -5.57 -0.11 -7.88
C ALA A 360 -6.84 0.65 -8.33
N ALA A 361 -7.11 1.83 -7.76
CA ALA A 361 -8.27 2.66 -8.12
C ALA A 361 -8.04 3.57 -9.36
N CYS A 362 -6.82 3.60 -9.91
CA CYS A 362 -6.49 4.43 -11.07
C CYS A 362 -6.61 3.62 -12.37
N SER A 363 -7.49 4.08 -13.28
CA SER A 363 -7.62 3.51 -14.62
C SER A 363 -6.29 3.57 -15.39
N ALA A 364 -5.85 2.44 -15.95
CA ALA A 364 -4.56 2.26 -16.61
C ALA A 364 -4.40 3.01 -17.95
N VAL A 365 -5.37 3.84 -18.34
CA VAL A 365 -5.50 4.39 -19.72
C VAL A 365 -5.31 5.93 -19.77
N CYS A 366 -4.95 6.60 -18.68
CA CYS A 366 -4.73 8.05 -18.68
C CYS A 366 -3.28 8.45 -18.31
N ASP A 367 -2.88 9.68 -18.69
CA ASP A 367 -1.55 10.26 -18.40
C ASP A 367 -1.24 10.42 -16.89
N ASN A 368 -2.22 10.13 -16.04
CA ASN A 368 -2.12 10.14 -14.58
C ASN A 368 -2.13 8.73 -13.97
N ALA A 369 -1.94 7.69 -14.79
CA ALA A 369 -1.85 6.32 -14.31
C ALA A 369 -0.58 6.11 -13.47
N PRO A 370 -0.66 5.29 -12.41
CA PRO A 370 0.49 4.95 -11.60
C PRO A 370 1.54 4.20 -12.45
N PRO A 371 2.84 4.41 -12.20
CA PRO A 371 3.90 3.62 -12.81
C PRO A 371 3.70 2.12 -12.59
N SER A 372 4.18 1.32 -13.55
CA SER A 372 4.28 -0.14 -13.39
C SER A 372 5.15 -0.51 -12.19
N GLY A 373 4.88 -1.70 -11.63
CA GLY A 373 5.67 -2.22 -10.52
C GLY A 373 7.12 -2.39 -10.92
N ARG A 374 8.06 -1.84 -10.14
CA ARG A 374 9.46 -1.71 -10.55
C ARG A 374 10.42 -1.76 -9.38
N GLN A 375 11.64 -2.24 -9.64
CA GLN A 375 12.75 -2.20 -8.66
C GLN A 375 13.98 -1.52 -9.27
N ARG A 376 14.90 -1.09 -8.41
CA ARG A 376 16.16 -0.41 -8.77
C ARG A 376 15.94 0.78 -9.71
N HIS A 377 14.79 1.42 -9.58
CA HIS A 377 14.57 2.76 -10.10
C HIS A 377 15.23 3.75 -9.15
N SER A 378 15.35 5.00 -9.59
CA SER A 378 15.73 6.08 -8.71
C SER A 378 14.54 7.03 -8.52
N ALA A 379 14.53 7.72 -7.40
CA ALA A 379 13.54 8.74 -7.10
C ALA A 379 14.23 9.92 -6.43
N ALA A 380 13.83 11.13 -6.78
CA ALA A 380 14.35 12.33 -6.15
C ALA A 380 13.23 13.32 -5.82
N LEU A 381 13.36 13.95 -4.65
CA LEU A 381 12.45 14.97 -4.17
C LEU A 381 12.78 16.32 -4.81
N VAL A 382 11.75 16.94 -5.40
CA VAL A 382 11.81 18.27 -6.01
C VAL A 382 10.81 19.19 -5.29
N SER A 383 11.27 20.38 -4.92
CA SER A 383 10.48 21.44 -4.27
C SER A 383 9.75 20.98 -2.99
N ASN A 384 10.31 20.02 -2.25
CA ASN A 384 9.73 19.43 -1.03
C ASN A 384 8.29 18.90 -1.19
N ARG A 385 7.88 18.57 -2.41
CA ARG A 385 6.49 18.18 -2.70
C ARG A 385 6.36 17.08 -3.75
N LYS A 386 7.24 17.06 -4.75
CA LYS A 386 7.10 16.17 -5.91
C LYS A 386 8.23 15.14 -5.93
N LEU A 387 7.89 13.85 -6.05
CA LEU A 387 8.87 12.80 -6.27
C LEU A 387 8.96 12.49 -7.76
N PHE A 388 10.13 12.72 -8.34
CA PHE A 388 10.45 12.34 -9.71
C PHE A 388 11.02 10.94 -9.69
N VAL A 389 10.33 9.98 -10.31
CA VAL A 389 10.70 8.57 -10.40
C VAL A 389 11.16 8.27 -11.82
N PHE A 390 12.39 7.76 -11.97
CA PHE A 390 12.96 7.48 -13.28
C PHE A 390 13.48 6.04 -13.40
N GLY A 391 13.15 5.42 -14.53
CA GLY A 391 13.69 4.12 -14.95
C GLY A 391 13.35 2.97 -14.00
N GLY A 392 14.29 2.04 -13.86
CA GLY A 392 14.14 0.79 -13.12
C GLY A 392 13.90 -0.43 -14.01
N PHE A 393 13.51 -1.54 -13.39
CA PHE A 393 13.19 -2.80 -14.07
C PHE A 393 11.85 -3.33 -13.59
N ASP A 394 10.93 -3.64 -14.51
CA ASP A 394 9.57 -4.12 -14.21
C ASP A 394 9.42 -5.65 -14.14
N GLY A 395 10.49 -6.39 -14.46
CA GLY A 395 10.46 -7.85 -14.57
C GLY A 395 10.60 -8.37 -15.99
N ASN A 396 10.27 -7.54 -16.97
CA ASN A 396 10.35 -7.87 -18.39
C ASN A 396 11.38 -6.99 -19.10
N LYS A 397 11.43 -5.69 -18.78
CA LYS A 397 12.29 -4.71 -19.45
C LYS A 397 12.86 -3.67 -18.49
N TRP A 398 14.01 -3.13 -18.89
CA TRP A 398 14.53 -1.89 -18.32
C TRP A 398 13.68 -0.73 -18.81
N LEU A 399 13.48 0.23 -17.92
CA LEU A 399 12.59 1.36 -18.13
C LEU A 399 13.40 2.65 -18.31
N ASN A 400 12.82 3.62 -19.00
CA ASN A 400 13.32 4.99 -19.15
C ASN A 400 12.19 6.02 -19.06
N ASP A 401 11.06 5.64 -18.47
CA ASP A 401 9.94 6.53 -18.23
C ASP A 401 10.21 7.42 -17.01
N LEU A 402 9.67 8.64 -17.07
CA LEU A 402 9.65 9.60 -15.98
C LEU A 402 8.22 9.72 -15.45
N HIS A 403 8.06 9.52 -14.14
CA HIS A 403 6.80 9.72 -13.43
C HIS A 403 7.00 10.73 -12.31
N VAL A 404 5.96 11.48 -12.00
CA VAL A 404 5.96 12.45 -10.91
C VAL A 404 4.80 12.17 -9.97
N LEU A 405 5.13 11.87 -8.72
CA LEU A 405 4.17 11.78 -7.63
C LEU A 405 4.06 13.15 -6.96
N ASP A 406 2.87 13.73 -6.92
CA ASP A 406 2.58 14.94 -6.16
C ASP A 406 2.14 14.57 -4.74
N ALA A 407 3.06 14.68 -3.78
CA ALA A 407 2.81 14.23 -2.42
C ALA A 407 1.91 15.18 -1.61
N SER A 408 1.72 16.44 -2.02
CA SER A 408 0.82 17.34 -1.28
C SER A 408 -0.64 16.89 -1.34
N ARG A 409 -0.99 16.16 -2.40
CA ARG A 409 -2.35 15.65 -2.59
C ARG A 409 -2.77 14.71 -1.47
N PHE A 410 -1.82 13.96 -0.88
CA PHE A 410 -2.10 13.12 0.29
C PHE A 410 -2.42 13.95 1.54
N GLU A 411 -1.76 15.10 1.73
CA GLU A 411 -2.04 16.00 2.84
C GLU A 411 -3.35 16.78 2.62
N GLU A 412 -3.60 17.25 1.39
CA GLU A 412 -4.85 17.90 0.99
C GLU A 412 -6.05 16.97 1.23
N ASP A 413 -5.97 15.72 0.80
CA ASP A 413 -7.04 14.73 1.01
C ASP A 413 -7.25 14.43 2.50
N ALA A 414 -6.18 14.29 3.28
CA ALA A 414 -6.30 14.06 4.73
C ALA A 414 -6.91 15.26 5.47
N LEU A 415 -6.54 16.49 5.09
CA LEU A 415 -7.13 17.72 5.64
C LEU A 415 -8.59 17.86 5.26
N ASN A 416 -8.93 17.56 4.01
CA ASN A 416 -10.32 17.55 3.53
C ASN A 416 -11.16 16.53 4.29
N ASP A 417 -10.67 15.30 4.47
CA ASP A 417 -11.34 14.27 5.27
C ASP A 417 -11.58 14.72 6.72
N SER A 418 -10.58 15.35 7.34
CA SER A 418 -10.72 15.90 8.69
C SER A 418 -11.76 17.02 8.75
N ALA A 419 -11.74 17.93 7.78
CA ALA A 419 -12.70 19.03 7.70
C ALA A 419 -14.14 18.52 7.48
N VAL A 420 -14.32 17.53 6.60
CA VAL A 420 -15.61 16.87 6.36
C VAL A 420 -16.09 16.15 7.63
N ARG A 421 -15.21 15.42 8.33
CA ARG A 421 -15.58 14.80 9.61
C ARG A 421 -16.01 15.83 10.65
N GLN A 422 -15.28 16.94 10.76
CA GLN A 422 -15.66 18.02 11.68
C GLN A 422 -17.00 18.65 11.29
N LEU A 423 -17.25 18.87 10.00
CA LEU A 423 -18.53 19.37 9.52
C LEU A 423 -19.67 18.41 9.86
N VAL A 424 -19.48 17.12 9.63
CA VAL A 424 -20.47 16.07 9.98
C VAL A 424 -20.73 16.05 11.48
N GLU A 425 -19.71 16.21 12.32
CA GLU A 425 -19.87 16.26 13.78
C GLU A 425 -20.61 17.52 14.24
N ASN A 426 -20.29 18.67 13.63
CA ASN A 426 -21.01 19.92 13.87
C ASN A 426 -22.49 19.77 13.49
N LEU A 427 -22.80 19.15 12.35
CA LEU A 427 -24.18 18.86 11.96
C LEU A 427 -24.85 17.86 12.91
N ARG A 428 -24.14 16.82 13.37
CA ARG A 428 -24.67 15.89 14.38
C ARG A 428 -25.09 16.63 15.65
N SER A 429 -24.32 17.62 16.09
CA SER A 429 -24.66 18.40 17.29
C SER A 429 -25.98 19.18 17.17
N LEU A 430 -26.48 19.40 15.95
CA LEU A 430 -27.77 20.05 15.69
C LEU A 430 -28.96 19.07 15.67
N VAL A 431 -28.72 17.75 15.71
CA VAL A 431 -29.78 16.75 15.73
C VAL A 431 -30.57 16.88 17.04
N ASN A 432 -31.88 17.07 16.93
CA ASN A 432 -32.78 17.32 18.06
C ASN A 432 -32.37 18.51 18.94
N CYS A 433 -31.63 19.47 18.38
CA CYS A 433 -31.27 20.70 19.06
C CYS A 433 -32.37 21.75 18.86
N PRO A 434 -32.89 22.38 19.94
CA PRO A 434 -33.89 23.45 19.81
C PRO A 434 -33.34 24.74 19.17
N ASP A 435 -32.03 24.96 19.23
CA ASP A 435 -31.41 26.18 18.71
C ASP A 435 -31.57 26.24 17.18
N PHE A 436 -32.14 27.35 16.69
CA PHE A 436 -32.42 27.59 15.27
C PHE A 436 -33.39 26.59 14.59
N ALA A 437 -33.98 25.66 15.36
CA ALA A 437 -34.99 24.76 14.84
C ALA A 437 -36.23 25.54 14.36
N ASP A 438 -36.62 25.30 13.11
CA ASP A 438 -37.76 25.95 12.44
C ASP A 438 -38.89 24.96 12.12
N VAL A 439 -38.75 23.70 12.55
CA VAL A 439 -39.79 22.68 12.58
C VAL A 439 -39.64 21.74 13.78
N VAL A 440 -40.77 21.35 14.37
CA VAL A 440 -40.87 20.33 15.42
C VAL A 440 -41.65 19.15 14.86
N LEU A 441 -41.03 17.98 14.80
CA LEU A 441 -41.67 16.73 14.38
C LEU A 441 -42.13 15.99 15.64
N VAL A 442 -43.40 15.64 15.72
CA VAL A 442 -43.98 14.96 16.88
C VAL A 442 -44.20 13.51 16.53
N VAL A 443 -43.42 12.62 17.14
CA VAL A 443 -43.47 11.17 16.92
C VAL A 443 -43.79 10.53 18.27
N GLU A 444 -44.84 9.71 18.34
CA GLU A 444 -45.31 9.10 19.60
C GLU A 444 -45.50 10.11 20.75
N GLY A 445 -45.92 11.34 20.43
CA GLY A 445 -46.11 12.42 21.40
C GLY A 445 -44.81 13.07 21.91
N ARG A 446 -43.64 12.62 21.47
CA ARG A 446 -42.34 13.20 21.78
C ARG A 446 -41.92 14.18 20.69
N GLU A 447 -41.29 15.27 21.08
CA GLU A 447 -40.85 16.32 20.16
C GLU A 447 -39.43 16.06 19.65
N ILE A 448 -39.25 16.24 18.34
CA ILE A 448 -37.96 16.24 17.65
C ILE A 448 -37.78 17.62 17.02
N HIS A 449 -36.82 18.39 17.53
CA HIS A 449 -36.46 19.69 16.96
C HIS A 449 -35.58 19.50 15.72
N ALA A 450 -35.95 20.12 14.60
CA ALA A 450 -35.22 19.96 13.35
C ALA A 450 -35.21 21.24 12.49
N HIS A 451 -34.38 21.20 11.45
CA HIS A 451 -34.11 22.31 10.55
C HIS A 451 -34.61 21.98 9.14
N LYS A 452 -35.59 22.73 8.64
CA LYS A 452 -36.26 22.52 7.35
C LYS A 452 -35.27 22.49 6.20
N ASN A 453 -34.26 23.35 6.22
CA ASN A 453 -33.23 23.42 5.18
C ASN A 453 -32.39 22.14 5.09
N ILE A 454 -31.96 21.56 6.21
CA ILE A 454 -31.17 20.32 6.26
C ILE A 454 -32.03 19.15 5.79
N LEU A 455 -33.26 19.05 6.30
CA LEU A 455 -34.20 18.00 5.89
C LEU A 455 -34.55 18.09 4.40
N ALA A 456 -34.85 19.28 3.89
CA ALA A 456 -35.18 19.50 2.48
C ALA A 456 -33.98 19.30 1.54
N ALA A 457 -32.76 19.58 1.99
CA ALA A 457 -31.56 19.34 1.20
C ALA A 457 -31.31 17.84 1.02
N ASN A 458 -31.61 17.02 2.03
CA ASN A 458 -31.29 15.60 2.05
C ASN A 458 -32.47 14.66 1.78
N CYS A 459 -33.70 15.19 1.69
CA CYS A 459 -34.91 14.40 1.45
C CYS A 459 -35.92 15.16 0.57
N ALA A 460 -36.22 14.61 -0.61
CA ALA A 460 -37.15 15.21 -1.55
C ALA A 460 -38.58 15.31 -0.99
N TYR A 461 -39.00 14.34 -0.17
CA TYR A 461 -40.31 14.37 0.50
C TYR A 461 -40.43 15.59 1.42
N PHE A 462 -39.46 15.81 2.33
CA PHE A 462 -39.44 16.99 3.20
C PHE A 462 -39.38 18.29 2.39
N LYS A 463 -38.59 18.32 1.31
CA LYS A 463 -38.52 19.47 0.41
C LYS A 463 -39.90 19.81 -0.18
N GLN A 464 -40.63 18.82 -0.65
CA GLN A 464 -41.98 19.00 -1.18
C GLN A 464 -42.97 19.42 -0.08
N MET A 465 -42.89 18.80 1.10
CA MET A 465 -43.73 19.12 2.25
C MET A 465 -43.57 20.60 2.68
N PHE A 466 -42.34 21.11 2.71
CA PHE A 466 -42.07 22.48 3.15
C PHE A 466 -42.29 23.54 2.07
N LEU A 467 -42.13 23.20 0.78
CA LEU A 467 -42.34 24.15 -0.33
C LEU A 467 -43.78 24.11 -0.88
N GLY A 468 -44.58 23.12 -0.49
CA GLY A 468 -45.95 22.95 -0.98
C GLY A 468 -46.93 24.00 -0.45
N SER A 469 -48.11 24.06 -1.05
CA SER A 469 -49.20 24.96 -0.65
C SER A 469 -50.10 24.40 0.46
N MET A 470 -49.78 23.21 0.99
CA MET A 470 -50.57 22.50 1.99
C MET A 470 -50.40 23.09 3.41
N LEU A 471 -51.23 22.68 4.36
CA LEU A 471 -51.22 23.22 5.73
C LEU A 471 -49.88 23.02 6.44
N GLU A 472 -49.23 21.89 6.15
CA GLU A 472 -47.96 21.44 6.73
C GLU A 472 -46.80 22.39 6.39
N SER A 473 -46.86 23.10 5.25
CA SER A 473 -45.82 24.08 4.90
C SER A 473 -45.87 25.34 5.77
N LYS A 474 -47.04 25.63 6.35
CA LYS A 474 -47.28 26.79 7.24
C LYS A 474 -47.17 26.43 8.73
N GLN A 475 -47.12 25.15 9.08
CA GLN A 475 -47.01 24.69 10.46
C GLN A 475 -45.55 24.64 10.92
N SER A 476 -45.33 25.03 12.17
CA SER A 476 -44.05 24.84 12.87
C SER A 476 -43.98 23.51 13.61
N LYS A 477 -45.11 22.81 13.78
CA LYS A 477 -45.22 21.52 14.47
C LYS A 477 -45.99 20.54 13.59
N VAL A 478 -45.35 19.42 13.23
CA VAL A 478 -45.89 18.40 12.33
C VAL A 478 -46.00 17.08 13.08
N VAL A 479 -47.20 16.48 13.13
CA VAL A 479 -47.42 15.20 13.80
C VAL A 479 -47.18 14.06 12.81
N ILE A 480 -46.32 13.12 13.19
CA ILE A 480 -45.95 11.96 12.37
C ILE A 480 -46.58 10.70 13.00
N PRO A 481 -47.59 10.11 12.36
CA PRO A 481 -48.21 8.89 12.84
C PRO A 481 -47.48 7.63 12.34
N GLY A 482 -47.61 6.53 13.09
CA GLY A 482 -47.33 5.17 12.59
C GLY A 482 -45.87 4.71 12.62
N TRP A 483 -44.98 5.47 13.25
CA TRP A 483 -43.56 5.13 13.38
C TRP A 483 -43.08 5.35 14.81
N SER A 484 -42.15 4.52 15.28
CA SER A 484 -41.53 4.71 16.59
C SER A 484 -40.65 5.94 16.61
N TYR A 485 -40.53 6.56 17.78
CA TYR A 485 -39.61 7.68 17.97
C TYR A 485 -38.16 7.28 17.66
N ASP A 486 -37.73 6.09 18.10
CA ASP A 486 -36.34 5.63 17.99
C ASP A 486 -35.92 5.44 16.52
N ALA A 487 -36.79 4.86 15.69
CA ALA A 487 -36.52 4.73 14.26
C ALA A 487 -36.53 6.09 13.56
N TYR A 488 -37.47 6.95 13.93
CA TYR A 488 -37.59 8.26 13.31
C TYR A 488 -36.41 9.16 13.62
N ILE A 489 -35.94 9.20 14.88
CA ILE A 489 -34.76 10.00 15.24
C ILE A 489 -33.49 9.47 14.58
N ALA A 490 -33.36 8.15 14.39
CA ALA A 490 -32.24 7.55 13.66
C ALA A 490 -32.24 7.95 12.17
N MET A 491 -33.42 8.00 11.52
CA MET A 491 -33.54 8.54 10.16
C MET A 491 -33.17 10.03 10.12
N ILE A 492 -33.61 10.82 11.11
CA ILE A 492 -33.26 12.25 11.19
C ILE A 492 -31.75 12.42 11.38
N GLU A 493 -31.08 11.67 12.26
CA GLU A 493 -29.62 11.70 12.40
C GLU A 493 -28.92 11.37 11.08
N PHE A 494 -29.44 10.38 10.33
CA PHE A 494 -28.92 10.06 9.00
C PHE A 494 -29.05 11.24 8.03
N LEU A 495 -30.18 11.96 8.03
CA LEU A 495 -30.35 13.14 7.16
C LEU A 495 -29.39 14.29 7.50
N TYR A 496 -28.87 14.36 8.72
CA TYR A 496 -27.88 15.36 9.12
C TYR A 496 -26.44 14.91 8.84
N THR A 497 -26.16 13.62 9.02
CA THR A 497 -24.78 13.11 9.11
C THR A 497 -24.38 12.16 7.98
N GLY A 498 -25.36 11.63 7.25
CA GLY A 498 -25.17 10.56 6.27
C GLY A 498 -24.77 9.21 6.90
N LYS A 499 -24.86 9.06 8.23
CA LYS A 499 -24.45 7.85 8.97
C LYS A 499 -25.62 7.30 9.78
N LEU A 500 -25.69 5.97 9.87
CA LEU A 500 -26.60 5.25 10.75
C LEU A 500 -25.79 4.59 11.86
N ASN A 501 -25.98 5.02 13.11
CA ASN A 501 -25.24 4.55 14.29
C ASN A 501 -26.06 3.57 15.16
N GLU A 502 -27.22 3.11 14.71
CA GLU A 502 -28.08 2.19 15.45
C GLU A 502 -27.78 0.74 15.08
N THR A 503 -27.75 -0.13 16.09
CA THR A 503 -27.44 -1.56 15.97
C THR A 503 -28.59 -2.46 16.40
N ARG A 504 -29.61 -1.92 17.07
CA ARG A 504 -30.80 -2.67 17.47
C ARG A 504 -31.62 -3.08 16.25
N THR A 505 -31.78 -4.38 16.06
CA THR A 505 -32.39 -4.98 14.87
C THR A 505 -33.82 -4.51 14.62
N ASP A 506 -34.63 -4.40 15.68
CA ASP A 506 -36.02 -3.92 15.63
C ASP A 506 -36.09 -2.48 15.10
N VAL A 507 -35.22 -1.60 15.60
CA VAL A 507 -35.16 -0.21 15.16
C VAL A 507 -34.62 -0.09 13.74
N VAL A 508 -33.55 -0.81 13.38
CA VAL A 508 -32.97 -0.75 12.03
C VAL A 508 -33.96 -1.29 10.98
N CYS A 509 -34.76 -2.32 11.31
CA CYS A 509 -35.85 -2.78 10.46
C CYS A 509 -36.89 -1.69 10.20
N GLU A 510 -37.27 -0.94 11.24
CA GLU A 510 -38.23 0.16 11.09
C GLU A 510 -37.63 1.37 10.35
N VAL A 511 -36.34 1.68 10.56
CA VAL A 511 -35.56 2.66 9.79
C VAL A 511 -35.54 2.30 8.30
N MET A 512 -35.43 1.01 7.97
CA MET A 512 -35.51 0.54 6.59
C MET A 512 -36.89 0.80 5.97
N GLY A 513 -37.97 0.63 6.76
CA GLY A 513 -39.33 1.00 6.36
C GLY A 513 -39.50 2.51 6.15
N LEU A 514 -38.97 3.32 7.06
CA LEU A 514 -38.91 4.77 6.90
C LEU A 514 -38.12 5.17 5.64
N ALA A 515 -36.99 4.53 5.39
CA ALA A 515 -36.17 4.82 4.21
C ALA A 515 -36.94 4.57 2.91
N ASP A 516 -37.76 3.52 2.85
CA ASP A 516 -38.65 3.27 1.71
C ASP A 516 -39.74 4.34 1.60
N HIS A 517 -40.43 4.64 2.72
CA HIS A 517 -41.51 5.62 2.78
C HIS A 517 -41.07 7.03 2.35
N TYR A 518 -39.88 7.46 2.79
CA TYR A 518 -39.29 8.76 2.48
C TYR A 518 -38.40 8.73 1.23
N THR A 519 -38.34 7.61 0.50
CA THR A 519 -37.54 7.41 -0.74
C THR A 519 -36.03 7.63 -0.57
N LEU A 520 -35.49 7.29 0.60
CA LEU A 520 -34.08 7.41 0.98
C LEU A 520 -33.30 6.13 0.62
N PHE A 521 -33.01 5.92 -0.67
CA PHE A 521 -32.36 4.69 -1.17
C PHE A 521 -31.01 4.36 -0.50
N THR A 522 -30.19 5.38 -0.20
CA THR A 522 -28.90 5.20 0.48
C THR A 522 -29.08 4.69 1.90
N LEU A 523 -30.05 5.24 2.65
CA LEU A 523 -30.37 4.78 4.00
C LEU A 523 -30.89 3.33 3.96
N LYS A 524 -31.81 3.02 3.03
CA LYS A 524 -32.34 1.67 2.85
C LYS A 524 -31.22 0.65 2.61
N SER A 525 -30.28 0.98 1.73
CA SER A 525 -29.12 0.13 1.43
C SER A 525 -28.18 -0.02 2.63
N TYR A 526 -27.98 1.05 3.41
CA TYR A 526 -27.16 1.00 4.63
C TYR A 526 -27.81 0.11 5.69
N SER A 527 -29.11 0.26 5.93
CA SER A 527 -29.88 -0.59 6.84
C SER A 527 -29.83 -2.06 6.41
N GLU A 528 -30.00 -2.38 5.12
CA GLU A 528 -29.87 -3.76 4.61
C GLU A 528 -28.50 -4.37 4.92
N ASN A 529 -27.42 -3.61 4.73
CA ASN A 529 -26.06 -4.08 5.01
C ASN A 529 -25.82 -4.31 6.52
N VAL A 530 -26.29 -3.40 7.37
CA VAL A 530 -26.19 -3.55 8.83
C VAL A 530 -26.96 -4.80 9.28
N LEU A 531 -28.20 -4.98 8.83
CA LEU A 531 -29.02 -6.14 9.18
C LEU A 531 -28.41 -7.44 8.67
N THR A 532 -27.83 -7.44 7.47
CA THR A 532 -27.16 -8.63 6.89
C THR A 532 -26.00 -9.12 7.78
N ALA A 533 -25.26 -8.19 8.40
CA ALA A 533 -24.16 -8.53 9.31
C ALA A 533 -24.64 -9.11 10.66
N LEU A 534 -25.94 -8.99 10.97
CA LEU A 534 -26.57 -9.45 12.21
C LEU A 534 -27.42 -10.72 12.02
N VAL A 535 -27.42 -11.32 10.82
CA VAL A 535 -28.17 -12.55 10.53
C VAL A 535 -27.48 -13.75 11.19
N ASP A 536 -28.23 -14.45 12.05
CA ASP A 536 -27.88 -15.73 12.65
C ASP A 536 -29.11 -16.66 12.69
N THR A 537 -29.01 -17.80 13.37
CA THR A 537 -30.10 -18.79 13.46
C THR A 537 -31.36 -18.27 14.15
N ASP A 538 -31.21 -17.31 15.07
CA ASP A 538 -32.30 -16.79 15.89
C ASP A 538 -32.93 -15.53 15.26
N THR A 539 -32.13 -14.74 14.54
CA THR A 539 -32.56 -13.47 13.94
C THR A 539 -33.08 -13.59 12.51
N VAL A 540 -32.74 -14.65 11.78
CA VAL A 540 -33.02 -14.77 10.34
C VAL A 540 -34.50 -14.73 9.98
N CYS A 541 -35.38 -15.40 10.75
CA CYS A 541 -36.81 -15.47 10.45
C CYS A 541 -37.51 -14.11 10.66
N PRO A 542 -37.34 -13.41 11.81
CA PRO A 542 -37.82 -12.05 11.98
C PRO A 542 -37.29 -11.09 10.91
N LEU A 543 -36.00 -11.19 10.56
CA LEU A 543 -35.38 -10.35 9.52
C LEU A 543 -35.94 -10.62 8.12
N LEU A 544 -36.21 -11.88 7.79
CA LEU A 544 -36.82 -12.26 6.52
C LEU A 544 -38.24 -11.71 6.40
N LYS A 545 -39.01 -11.76 7.50
CA LYS A 545 -40.34 -11.14 7.60
C LYS A 545 -40.27 -9.63 7.38
N SER A 546 -39.35 -8.94 8.05
CA SER A 546 -39.14 -7.49 7.86
C SER A 546 -38.67 -7.16 6.45
N ALA A 547 -37.82 -7.99 5.84
CA ALA A 547 -37.31 -7.79 4.49
C ALA A 547 -38.43 -7.89 3.44
N GLU A 548 -39.37 -8.82 3.59
CA GLU A 548 -40.57 -8.88 2.74
C GLU A 548 -41.46 -7.64 2.94
N THR A 549 -41.74 -7.31 4.21
CA THR A 549 -42.62 -6.20 4.59
C THR A 549 -42.16 -4.87 3.99
N TYR A 550 -40.85 -4.58 4.02
CA TYR A 550 -40.27 -3.33 3.53
C TYR A 550 -39.62 -3.46 2.14
N GLN A 551 -39.88 -4.55 1.41
CA GLN A 551 -39.37 -4.80 0.06
C GLN A 551 -37.83 -4.68 -0.05
N ALA A 552 -37.11 -5.19 0.95
CA ALA A 552 -35.66 -5.16 1.06
C ALA A 552 -35.03 -6.36 0.34
N ARG A 553 -34.72 -6.19 -0.94
CA ARG A 553 -34.38 -7.30 -1.84
C ARG A 553 -33.05 -7.99 -1.49
N ASN A 554 -32.02 -7.24 -1.12
CA ASN A 554 -30.71 -7.86 -0.85
C ASN A 554 -30.74 -8.62 0.48
N LEU A 555 -31.33 -8.02 1.51
CA LEU A 555 -31.52 -8.68 2.81
C LEU A 555 -32.38 -9.94 2.66
N LYS A 556 -33.53 -9.87 1.96
CA LYS A 556 -34.39 -11.04 1.71
C LYS A 556 -33.61 -12.17 1.04
N ARG A 557 -32.83 -11.85 0.00
CA ARG A 557 -32.01 -12.84 -0.70
C ARG A 557 -30.97 -13.48 0.22
N PHE A 558 -30.29 -12.69 1.04
CA PHE A 558 -29.30 -13.19 1.99
C PHE A 558 -29.94 -14.09 3.05
N CYS A 559 -31.05 -13.65 3.65
CA CYS A 559 -31.78 -14.43 4.65
C CYS A 559 -32.27 -15.77 4.07
N LEU A 560 -32.84 -15.80 2.85
CA LEU A 560 -33.28 -17.04 2.21
C LEU A 560 -32.12 -18.02 1.98
N ASP A 561 -30.97 -17.52 1.55
CA ASP A 561 -29.77 -18.34 1.35
C ASP A 561 -29.23 -18.88 2.70
N PHE A 562 -29.25 -18.06 3.76
CA PHE A 562 -28.88 -18.48 5.11
C PHE A 562 -29.82 -19.58 5.64
N VAL A 563 -31.15 -19.38 5.52
CA VAL A 563 -32.16 -20.40 5.87
C VAL A 563 -31.90 -21.70 5.14
N PHE A 564 -31.57 -21.63 3.86
CA PHE A 564 -31.29 -22.81 3.05
C PHE A 564 -30.04 -23.60 3.50
N ARG A 565 -28.98 -22.91 3.94
CA ARG A 565 -27.74 -23.54 4.45
C ARG A 565 -27.90 -24.13 5.85
N HIS A 566 -28.74 -23.53 6.69
CA HIS A 566 -28.91 -23.88 8.10
C HIS A 566 -30.30 -24.47 8.42
N ALA A 567 -30.97 -25.05 7.42
CA ALA A 567 -32.37 -25.48 7.50
C ALA A 567 -32.66 -26.41 8.70
N ASP A 568 -31.77 -27.37 8.99
CA ASP A 568 -31.97 -28.35 10.07
C ASP A 568 -32.07 -27.69 11.46
N GLN A 569 -31.38 -26.57 11.65
CA GLN A 569 -31.38 -25.80 12.90
C GLN A 569 -32.59 -24.86 12.96
N ILE A 570 -32.95 -24.24 11.84
CA ILE A 570 -33.96 -23.17 11.77
C ILE A 570 -35.39 -23.73 11.74
N MET A 571 -35.65 -24.83 11.03
CA MET A 571 -37.00 -25.40 10.87
C MET A 571 -37.64 -25.86 12.18
N ASN A 572 -36.84 -26.09 13.23
CA ASN A 572 -37.33 -26.50 14.55
C ASN A 572 -37.47 -25.31 15.53
N THR A 573 -37.29 -24.07 15.06
CA THR A 573 -37.42 -22.87 15.89
C THR A 573 -38.85 -22.33 15.85
N PRO A 574 -39.39 -21.79 16.97
CA PRO A 574 -40.70 -21.13 16.98
C PRO A 574 -40.78 -19.95 16.01
N ALA A 575 -39.66 -19.28 15.77
CA ALA A 575 -39.57 -18.15 14.83
C ALA A 575 -39.81 -18.58 13.37
N PHE A 576 -39.57 -19.84 13.02
CA PHE A 576 -39.87 -20.37 11.69
C PHE A 576 -41.38 -20.60 11.51
N ASP A 577 -42.08 -21.07 12.55
CA ASP A 577 -43.54 -21.22 12.53
C ASP A 577 -44.23 -19.87 12.31
N GLU A 578 -43.65 -18.78 12.81
CA GLU A 578 -44.16 -17.42 12.57
C GLU A 578 -44.12 -16.97 11.10
N LEU A 579 -43.35 -17.66 10.23
CA LEU A 579 -43.36 -17.40 8.78
C LEU A 579 -44.64 -17.90 8.10
N GLU A 580 -45.44 -18.76 8.73
CA GLU A 580 -46.77 -19.15 8.23
C GLU A 580 -47.68 -17.95 7.99
N ALA A 581 -47.48 -16.87 8.74
CA ALA A 581 -48.19 -15.60 8.56
C ALA A 581 -47.92 -14.93 7.20
N ILE A 582 -46.89 -15.37 6.45
CA ILE A 582 -46.54 -14.85 5.12
C ILE A 582 -46.40 -16.03 4.13
N PRO A 583 -47.51 -16.46 3.51
CA PRO A 583 -47.53 -17.62 2.61
C PRO A 583 -46.60 -17.51 1.40
N SER A 584 -46.30 -16.30 0.93
CA SER A 584 -45.35 -16.07 -0.17
C SER A 584 -43.94 -16.55 0.18
N LEU A 585 -43.46 -16.28 1.40
CA LEU A 585 -42.15 -16.67 1.88
C LEU A 585 -42.05 -18.19 2.06
N VAL A 586 -43.08 -18.81 2.66
CA VAL A 586 -43.13 -20.27 2.83
C VAL A 586 -43.08 -20.98 1.48
N MET A 587 -43.84 -20.49 0.49
CA MET A 587 -43.82 -21.05 -0.87
C MET A 587 -42.48 -20.86 -1.56
N GLU A 588 -41.79 -19.75 -1.32
CA GLU A 588 -40.46 -19.47 -1.89
C GLU A 588 -39.38 -20.37 -1.28
N ILE A 589 -39.41 -20.56 0.05
CA ILE A 589 -38.56 -21.52 0.78
C ILE A 589 -38.82 -22.95 0.30
N ALA A 590 -40.10 -23.35 0.17
CA ALA A 590 -40.47 -24.69 -0.31
C ALA A 590 -39.99 -24.95 -1.75
N LYS A 591 -40.12 -23.96 -2.65
CA LYS A 591 -39.58 -24.04 -4.02
C LYS A 591 -38.06 -24.22 -4.03
N MET A 592 -37.32 -23.54 -3.16
CA MET A 592 -35.87 -23.70 -3.04
C MET A 592 -35.47 -25.08 -2.51
N SER A 593 -36.20 -25.61 -1.52
CA SER A 593 -35.96 -26.96 -0.99
C SER A 593 -36.23 -28.07 -2.03
N LEU A 594 -37.25 -27.92 -2.88
CA LEU A 594 -37.54 -28.84 -3.99
C LEU A 594 -36.46 -28.84 -5.08
N LEU A 595 -35.76 -27.72 -5.28
CA LEU A 595 -34.62 -27.64 -6.19
C LEU A 595 -33.38 -28.39 -5.66
N LYS A 596 -33.26 -28.56 -4.33
CA LYS A 596 -32.21 -29.36 -3.66
C LYS A 596 -32.43 -30.87 -3.86
N SER A 597 -33.67 -31.35 -3.73
CA SER A 597 -33.97 -32.80 -3.91
C SER A 597 -33.70 -33.28 -5.34
N ARG A 598 -33.87 -32.40 -6.33
CA ARG A 598 -33.53 -32.67 -7.74
C ARG A 598 -32.04 -32.74 -8.04
N LYS A 599 -31.16 -32.12 -7.23
CA LYS A 599 -29.69 -32.16 -7.39
C LYS A 599 -29.01 -33.22 -6.51
N GLY A 600 -29.67 -33.73 -5.47
CA GLY A 600 -29.10 -34.70 -4.51
C GLY A 600 -29.53 -36.17 -4.70
N GLY A 601 -30.40 -36.49 -5.65
CA GLY A 601 -31.06 -37.80 -5.77
C GLY A 601 -30.42 -38.84 -6.70
N GLY A 602 -29.16 -38.67 -7.13
CA GLY A 602 -28.50 -39.61 -8.05
C GLY A 602 -27.25 -40.25 -7.45
N GLY A 603 -27.40 -41.35 -6.70
CA GLY A 603 -26.22 -42.13 -6.28
C GLY A 603 -26.43 -43.16 -5.17
N SER A 604 -27.19 -44.22 -5.43
CA SER A 604 -26.98 -45.51 -4.77
C SER A 604 -27.78 -46.61 -5.47
N GLY A 605 -27.11 -47.37 -6.34
CA GLY A 605 -27.67 -48.53 -7.02
C GLY A 605 -26.53 -49.32 -7.65
N ALA A 606 -25.87 -50.13 -6.82
CA ALA A 606 -24.87 -51.09 -7.26
C ALA A 606 -25.50 -52.11 -8.22
N GLY A 607 -24.84 -52.33 -9.35
CA GLY A 607 -25.23 -53.33 -10.34
C GLY A 607 -24.04 -53.63 -11.24
N SER A 608 -23.26 -54.62 -10.83
CA SER A 608 -22.45 -55.46 -11.71
C SER A 608 -23.32 -55.96 -12.87
N ASP A 609 -22.89 -55.82 -14.13
CA ASP A 609 -22.43 -56.95 -14.96
C ASP A 609 -22.10 -56.47 -16.39
N SER A 610 -21.21 -57.25 -16.98
CA SER A 610 -20.69 -57.37 -18.34
C SER A 610 -21.55 -56.95 -19.56
N GLY A 611 -20.83 -56.54 -20.61
CA GLY A 611 -21.02 -57.11 -21.96
C GLY A 611 -21.75 -56.28 -23.00
N GLY A 612 -20.97 -55.58 -23.84
CA GLY A 612 -20.90 -55.80 -25.30
C GLY A 612 -22.08 -55.49 -26.24
N VAL A 613 -21.67 -55.03 -27.43
CA VAL A 613 -22.30 -55.13 -28.76
C VAL A 613 -23.04 -53.89 -29.28
N ASP A 614 -22.33 -53.23 -30.21
CA ASP A 614 -22.74 -52.73 -31.53
C ASP A 614 -24.17 -52.21 -31.76
N ASN A 615 -24.26 -50.96 -32.23
CA ASN A 615 -24.77 -50.79 -33.60
C ASN A 615 -24.36 -49.47 -34.25
N GLU A 616 -23.95 -49.63 -35.49
CA GLU A 616 -23.47 -48.66 -36.46
C GLU A 616 -24.65 -48.16 -37.31
N GLN A 617 -24.78 -46.85 -37.55
CA GLN A 617 -25.39 -46.34 -38.79
C GLN A 617 -25.09 -44.85 -39.07
N LYS A 618 -24.14 -44.63 -40.00
CA LYS A 618 -24.22 -43.82 -41.24
C LYS A 618 -25.33 -42.76 -41.28
N ARG A 619 -25.09 -41.47 -41.54
CA ARG A 619 -24.65 -40.75 -42.78
C ARG A 619 -24.99 -39.27 -42.45
N GLU A 620 -24.44 -38.19 -42.99
CA GLU A 620 -24.03 -37.87 -44.35
C GLU A 620 -23.28 -36.51 -44.30
N THR A 621 -22.36 -36.32 -45.24
CA THR A 621 -21.49 -35.16 -45.44
C THR A 621 -22.11 -34.10 -46.36
N SER A 622 -21.92 -32.81 -46.05
CA SER A 622 -21.84 -31.69 -47.02
C SER A 622 -20.94 -30.60 -46.36
N SER A 623 -19.72 -30.34 -46.81
CA SER A 623 -19.24 -29.65 -48.03
C SER A 623 -19.55 -28.15 -48.11
N SER A 624 -18.49 -27.37 -47.87
CA SER A 624 -18.07 -26.13 -48.56
C SER A 624 -18.96 -24.88 -48.55
N ARG A 625 -18.54 -23.84 -47.84
CA ARG A 625 -17.65 -22.79 -48.38
C ARG A 625 -17.13 -21.89 -47.26
#